data_AF-A0A9D4SWQ5-F1
#
_entry.id   AF-A0A9D4SWQ5-F1
#
_cell.length_a   1.000
_cell.length_b   1.000
_cell.length_c   1.000
_cell.angle_alpha   90.00
_cell.angle_beta   90.00
_cell.angle_gamma   90.00
#
_symmetry.space_group_name_H-M   'P 1'
#
loop_
_entity.id
_entity.type
_entity.pdbx_description
1 polymer ?
#
loop_
_entity_poly.entity_id
_entity_poly.type
_entity_poly.pdbx_seq_one_letter_code
_entity_poly.pdbx_strand_id
1 'polypeptide(L)'
;MSLPDNVREELRQLSEDLWACPEPSGEEQFAQQRLCDMLRSRDFFVMPSYLLPTAFCAELVFNEDTGPTVCLVCEYDAVRGLGHAWGNNLASTASMAAALAIQMEAAQSVRHGKIGTKRQYHKKENDTGQALN
;
A
#
# COMPACT_ATOMS: atom_id res chain seq x y z
N MET A 1 3.89 2.12 17.76
CA MET A 1 4.01 3.35 16.96
C MET A 1 2.60 3.85 16.68
N SER A 2 2.31 5.15 16.80
CA SER A 2 1.03 5.74 16.37
C SER A 2 1.22 6.38 15.00
N LEU A 3 0.22 6.31 14.12
CA LEU A 3 0.24 7.02 12.83
C LEU A 3 0.32 8.54 13.08
N PRO A 4 1.03 9.33 12.25
CA PRO A 4 1.05 10.79 12.38
C PRO A 4 -0.33 11.42 12.26
N ASP A 5 -0.52 12.57 12.91
CA ASP A 5 -1.81 13.27 13.00
C ASP A 5 -2.40 13.57 11.62
N ASN A 6 -1.58 14.02 10.67
CA ASN A 6 -2.02 14.29 9.30
C ASN A 6 -2.49 13.01 8.59
N VAL A 7 -1.83 11.87 8.82
CA VAL A 7 -2.23 10.60 8.23
C VAL A 7 -3.53 10.10 8.85
N ARG A 8 -3.71 10.27 10.16
CA ARG A 8 -4.98 9.94 10.83
C ARG A 8 -6.13 10.79 10.30
N GLU A 9 -5.86 12.06 10.04
CA GLU A 9 -6.85 12.98 9.48
C GLU A 9 -7.21 12.63 8.02
N GLU A 10 -6.23 12.26 7.19
CA GLU A 10 -6.47 11.78 5.83
C GLU A 10 -7.28 10.48 5.81
N LEU A 11 -7.02 9.55 6.75
CA LEU A 11 -7.79 8.32 6.91
C LEU A 11 -9.22 8.60 7.40
N ARG A 12 -9.40 9.56 8.32
CA ARG A 12 -10.73 10.03 8.74
C ARG A 12 -11.51 10.57 7.55
N GLN A 13 -10.88 11.45 6.76
CA GLN A 13 -11.49 12.02 5.57
C GLN A 13 -11.84 10.94 4.53
N LEU A 14 -10.96 9.96 4.32
CA LEU A 14 -11.26 8.83 3.45
C LEU A 14 -12.52 8.09 3.92
N SER A 15 -12.62 7.76 5.21
CA SER A 15 -13.79 7.06 5.74
C SER A 15 -15.09 7.87 5.58
N GLU A 16 -15.01 9.19 5.74
CA GLU A 16 -16.12 10.12 5.55
C GLU A 16 -16.53 10.26 4.08
N ASP A 17 -15.55 10.31 3.17
CA ASP A 17 -15.79 10.33 1.73
C ASP A 17 -16.55 9.08 1.28
N LEU A 18 -16.09 7.90 1.72
CA LEU A 18 -16.75 6.63 1.42
C LEU A 18 -18.16 6.58 2.03
N TRP A 19 -18.30 7.01 3.29
CA TRP A 19 -19.60 7.09 3.95
C TRP A 19 -20.59 7.99 3.21
N ALA A 20 -20.12 9.14 2.70
CA ALA A 20 -20.95 10.11 2.00
C ALA A 20 -21.34 9.66 0.59
N CYS A 21 -20.58 8.76 -0.02
CA CYS A 21 -20.84 8.23 -1.36
C CYS A 21 -20.96 6.69 -1.33
N PRO A 22 -22.06 6.16 -0.77
CA PRO A 22 -22.25 4.71 -0.70
C PRO A 22 -22.54 4.14 -2.08
N GLU A 23 -21.67 3.27 -2.57
CA GLU A 23 -21.78 2.61 -3.87
C GLU A 23 -22.07 1.10 -3.71
N PRO A 24 -23.09 0.55 -4.39
CA PRO A 24 -23.40 -0.87 -4.32
C PRO A 24 -22.32 -1.79 -4.88
N SER A 25 -22.40 -3.07 -4.53
CA SER A 25 -21.50 -4.10 -5.06
C SER A 25 -21.39 -4.06 -6.60
N GLY A 26 -20.17 -3.88 -7.11
CA GLY A 26 -19.84 -3.79 -8.54
C GLY A 26 -19.97 -2.39 -9.16
N GLU A 27 -20.39 -1.39 -8.40
CA GLU A 27 -20.59 0.01 -8.83
C GLU A 27 -19.65 1.00 -8.12
N GLU A 28 -18.69 0.52 -7.34
CA GLU A 28 -17.82 1.28 -6.42
C GLU A 28 -16.67 2.06 -7.08
N GLN A 29 -16.99 2.86 -8.10
CA GLN A 29 -16.01 3.61 -8.89
C GLN A 29 -15.37 4.72 -8.08
N PHE A 30 -16.15 5.49 -7.32
CA PHE A 30 -15.65 6.55 -6.46
C PHE A 30 -14.78 5.98 -5.34
N ALA A 31 -15.25 4.94 -4.66
CA ALA A 31 -14.51 4.31 -3.58
C ALA A 31 -13.17 3.74 -4.06
N GLN A 32 -13.17 2.97 -5.16
CA GLN A 32 -11.94 2.43 -5.75
C GLN A 32 -10.96 3.54 -6.09
N GLN A 33 -11.43 4.62 -6.72
CA GLN A 33 -10.59 5.75 -7.10
C GLN A 33 -9.94 6.41 -5.88
N ARG A 34 -10.72 6.72 -4.83
CA ARG A 34 -10.20 7.34 -3.60
C ARG A 34 -9.14 6.48 -2.91
N LEU A 35 -9.38 5.17 -2.82
CA LEU A 35 -8.43 4.21 -2.22
C LEU A 35 -7.14 4.11 -3.05
N CYS A 36 -7.28 3.98 -4.37
CA CYS A 36 -6.14 3.91 -5.29
C CYS A 36 -5.28 5.18 -5.23
N ASP A 37 -5.90 6.37 -5.20
CA ASP A 37 -5.17 7.64 -5.17
C ASP A 37 -4.40 7.82 -3.87
N MET A 38 -4.97 7.43 -2.73
CA MET A 38 -4.27 7.46 -1.45
C MET A 38 -3.03 6.55 -1.47
N LEU A 39 -3.12 5.35 -2.03
CA LEU A 39 -2.00 4.41 -2.12
C LEU A 39 -0.93 4.87 -3.12
N ARG A 40 -1.34 5.36 -4.30
CA ARG A 40 -0.42 5.92 -5.32
C ARG A 40 0.42 7.08 -4.79
N SER A 41 -0.16 7.91 -3.92
CA SER A 41 0.58 9.01 -3.28
C SER A 41 1.67 8.55 -2.28
N ARG A 42 1.82 7.23 -2.08
CA ARG A 42 2.64 6.61 -1.03
C ARG A 42 3.48 5.45 -1.55
N ASP A 43 3.96 5.56 -2.79
CA ASP A 43 4.89 4.61 -3.43
C ASP A 43 4.37 3.17 -3.61
N PHE A 44 3.07 2.93 -3.39
CA PHE A 44 2.47 1.65 -3.77
C PHE A 44 2.35 1.57 -5.29
N PHE A 45 2.69 0.41 -5.84
CA PHE A 45 2.30 0.06 -7.20
C PHE A 45 0.81 -0.30 -7.18
N VAL A 46 -0.02 0.51 -7.83
CA VAL A 46 -1.48 0.32 -7.82
C VAL A 46 -1.98 -0.05 -9.21
N MET A 47 -2.58 -1.23 -9.32
CA MET A 47 -3.28 -1.74 -10.49
C MET A 47 -4.80 -1.64 -10.26
N PRO A 48 -5.48 -0.61 -10.79
CA PRO A 48 -6.93 -0.54 -10.76
C PRO A 48 -7.54 -1.57 -11.72
N SER A 49 -8.82 -1.83 -11.55
CA SER A 49 -9.58 -2.80 -12.36
C SER A 49 -8.94 -4.21 -12.38
N TYR A 50 -8.44 -4.66 -11.23
CA TYR A 50 -7.81 -5.96 -11.09
C TYR A 50 -8.85 -7.06 -10.94
N LEU A 51 -8.96 -7.96 -11.92
CA LEU A 51 -9.95 -9.05 -12.02
C LEU A 51 -11.41 -8.59 -12.20
N LEU A 52 -11.82 -7.47 -11.58
CA LEU A 52 -13.14 -6.85 -11.74
C LEU A 52 -12.98 -5.34 -11.99
N PRO A 53 -13.93 -4.66 -12.65
CA PRO A 53 -13.83 -3.24 -12.97
C PRO A 53 -13.54 -2.34 -11.75
N THR A 54 -14.20 -2.61 -10.62
CA THR A 54 -14.11 -1.83 -9.38
C THR A 54 -13.12 -2.41 -8.37
N ALA A 55 -12.52 -3.56 -8.62
CA ALA A 55 -11.48 -4.15 -7.76
C ALA A 55 -10.10 -3.56 -8.07
N PHE A 56 -9.18 -3.55 -7.11
CA PHE A 56 -7.80 -3.11 -7.32
C PHE A 56 -6.80 -4.02 -6.61
N CYS A 57 -5.57 -4.07 -7.11
CA CYS A 57 -4.42 -4.62 -6.40
C CYS A 57 -3.43 -3.50 -6.11
N ALA A 58 -2.92 -3.45 -4.89
CA ALA A 58 -1.86 -2.51 -4.51
C ALA A 58 -0.73 -3.28 -3.84
N GLU A 59 0.48 -3.06 -4.33
CA GLU A 59 1.67 -3.79 -3.91
C GLU A 59 2.74 -2.82 -3.45
N LEU A 60 3.43 -3.20 -2.37
CA LEU A 60 4.59 -2.50 -1.87
C LEU A 60 5.65 -3.53 -1.51
N VAL A 61 6.78 -3.48 -2.21
CA VAL A 61 7.89 -4.43 -2.08
C VAL A 61 9.07 -3.74 -1.42
N PHE A 62 9.50 -4.24 -0.26
CA PHE A 62 10.66 -3.70 0.47
C PHE A 62 11.95 -4.48 0.24
N ASN A 63 11.83 -5.76 -0.15
CA ASN A 63 12.94 -6.65 -0.48
C ASN A 63 12.43 -7.66 -1.51
N GLU A 64 13.12 -7.72 -2.66
CA GLU A 64 12.72 -8.56 -3.80
C GLU A 64 13.08 -10.04 -3.60
N ASP A 65 14.00 -10.35 -2.67
CA ASP A 65 14.64 -11.69 -2.60
C ASP A 65 14.18 -12.55 -1.42
N THR A 66 13.63 -11.96 -0.34
CA THR A 66 13.29 -12.72 0.90
C THR A 66 12.19 -12.05 1.73
N GLY A 67 11.15 -12.80 2.12
CA GLY A 67 10.16 -12.40 3.13
C GLY A 67 8.78 -13.02 2.91
N PRO A 68 7.89 -13.02 3.93
CA PRO A 68 6.50 -13.39 3.75
C PRO A 68 5.73 -12.30 2.99
N THR A 69 4.83 -12.70 2.10
CA THR A 69 3.83 -11.79 1.50
C THR A 69 2.59 -11.75 2.38
N VAL A 70 2.14 -10.55 2.73
CA VAL A 70 0.91 -10.33 3.52
C VAL A 70 -0.11 -9.64 2.63
N CYS A 71 -1.34 -10.18 2.57
CA CYS A 71 -2.46 -9.57 1.88
C CYS A 71 -3.37 -8.86 2.88
N LEU A 72 -3.72 -7.61 2.58
CA LEU A 72 -4.73 -6.84 3.30
C LEU A 72 -5.97 -6.75 2.43
N VAL A 73 -7.09 -7.29 2.90
CA VAL A 73 -8.37 -7.26 2.17
C VAL A 73 -9.06 -5.93 2.44
N CYS A 74 -9.49 -5.25 1.38
CA CYS A 74 -10.16 -3.96 1.45
C CYS A 74 -11.56 -4.09 0.84
N GLU A 75 -12.59 -4.13 1.70
CA GLU A 75 -14.01 -4.14 1.29
C GLU A 75 -14.60 -2.74 1.44
N TYR A 76 -15.33 -2.27 0.43
CA TYR A 76 -15.81 -0.89 0.35
C TYR A 76 -17.14 -0.74 -0.37
N ASP A 77 -17.89 -1.82 -0.56
CA ASP A 77 -19.24 -1.78 -1.10
C ASP A 77 -20.28 -1.36 -0.04
N ALA A 78 -21.42 -0.92 -0.51
CA ALA A 78 -22.56 -0.51 0.29
C ALA A 78 -23.82 -1.33 -0.05
N VAL A 79 -24.77 -1.34 0.87
CA VAL A 79 -26.06 -1.99 0.68
C VAL A 79 -27.03 -0.99 0.03
N ARG A 80 -27.66 -1.39 -1.08
CA ARG A 80 -28.63 -0.54 -1.81
C ARG A 80 -29.73 -0.05 -0.85
N GLY A 81 -29.91 1.27 -0.80
CA GLY A 81 -30.91 1.93 0.05
C GLY A 81 -30.57 2.01 1.54
N LEU A 82 -29.48 1.37 2.00
CA LEU A 82 -29.04 1.39 3.41
C LEU A 82 -27.63 1.98 3.60
N GLY A 83 -26.88 2.22 2.53
CA GLY A 83 -25.51 2.72 2.61
C GLY A 83 -24.56 1.67 3.20
N HIS A 84 -23.50 2.12 3.88
CA HIS A 84 -22.54 1.22 4.55
C HIS A 84 -23.09 0.62 5.85
N ALA A 85 -24.23 -0.08 5.77
CA ALA A 85 -24.89 -0.71 6.91
C ALA A 85 -23.99 -1.72 7.66
N TRP A 86 -22.99 -2.28 6.98
CA TRP A 86 -22.01 -3.22 7.55
C TRP A 86 -20.67 -2.56 7.91
N GLY A 87 -20.53 -1.25 7.69
CA GLY A 87 -19.33 -0.52 8.05
C GLY A 87 -18.14 -0.73 7.11
N ASN A 88 -18.40 -1.09 5.85
CA ASN A 88 -17.33 -1.34 4.87
C ASN A 88 -16.47 -0.08 4.60
N ASN A 89 -17.00 1.12 4.82
CA ASN A 89 -16.19 2.35 4.84
C ASN A 89 -15.12 2.36 5.95
N LEU A 90 -15.42 1.79 7.12
CA LEU A 90 -14.45 1.65 8.22
C LEU A 90 -13.51 0.47 7.99
N ALA A 91 -14.02 -0.66 7.46
CA ALA A 91 -13.22 -1.83 7.15
C ALA A 91 -12.13 -1.51 6.12
N SER A 92 -12.50 -0.87 5.01
CA SER A 92 -11.53 -0.35 4.02
C SER A 92 -10.53 0.61 4.65
N THR A 93 -11.00 1.59 5.44
CA THR A 93 -10.12 2.55 6.11
C THR A 93 -9.13 1.86 7.07
N ALA A 94 -9.55 0.80 7.76
CA ALA A 94 -8.67 0.02 8.64
C ALA A 94 -7.57 -0.71 7.85
N SER A 95 -7.92 -1.31 6.71
CA SER A 95 -6.94 -1.95 5.82
C SER A 95 -5.95 -0.94 5.24
N MET A 96 -6.43 0.25 4.89
CA MET A 96 -5.56 1.37 4.46
C MET A 96 -4.62 1.79 5.59
N ALA A 97 -5.14 2.00 6.80
CA ALA A 97 -4.34 2.36 7.96
C ALA A 97 -3.24 1.31 8.26
N ALA A 98 -3.56 0.02 8.15
CA ALA A 98 -2.59 -1.06 8.31
C ALA A 98 -1.50 -1.02 7.22
N ALA A 99 -1.88 -0.85 5.95
CA ALA A 99 -0.95 -0.73 4.84
C ALA A 99 0.03 0.44 5.05
N LEU A 100 -0.48 1.60 5.48
CA LEU A 100 0.35 2.78 5.74
C LEU A 100 1.26 2.60 6.95
N ALA A 101 0.77 1.99 8.03
CA ALA A 101 1.58 1.71 9.20
C ALA A 101 2.75 0.77 8.87
N ILE A 102 2.48 -0.28 8.08
CA ILE A 102 3.52 -1.21 7.60
C ILE A 102 4.53 -0.48 6.72
N GLN A 103 4.08 0.34 5.76
CA GLN A 103 4.94 1.14 4.90
C GLN A 103 5.90 2.02 5.70
N MET A 104 5.38 2.74 6.69
CA MET A 104 6.17 3.63 7.52
C MET A 104 7.19 2.88 8.40
N GLU A 105 6.78 1.78 9.03
CA GLU A 105 7.67 0.97 9.87
C GLU A 105 8.76 0.30 9.03
N ALA A 106 8.42 -0.25 7.87
CA ALA A 106 9.38 -0.86 6.96
C ALA A 106 10.39 0.17 6.45
N ALA A 107 9.95 1.37 6.06
CA ALA A 107 10.83 2.46 5.65
C ALA A 107 11.79 2.88 6.78
N GLN A 108 11.31 2.93 8.03
CA GLN A 108 12.16 3.20 9.19
C GLN A 108 13.15 2.06 9.44
N SER A 109 12.71 0.80 9.34
CA SER A 109 13.57 -0.35 9.56
C SER A 109 14.67 -0.49 8.51
N VAL A 110 14.40 -0.11 7.24
CA VAL A 110 15.43 0.05 6.20
C VAL A 110 16.41 1.16 6.58
N ARG A 111 15.93 2.33 7.02
CA ARG A 111 16.79 3.47 7.44
C ARG A 111 17.68 3.12 8.65
N HIS A 112 17.21 2.31 9.58
CA HIS A 112 17.96 1.87 10.75
C HIS A 112 18.78 0.58 10.50
N GLY A 113 18.81 0.07 9.26
CA GLY A 113 19.57 -1.12 8.89
C GLY A 113 19.06 -2.44 9.51
N LYS A 114 17.81 -2.48 9.96
CA LYS A 114 17.20 -3.64 10.62
C LYS A 114 16.55 -4.66 9.66
N ILE A 115 16.36 -4.30 8.39
CA ILE A 115 16.00 -5.25 7.32
C ILE A 115 17.27 -5.46 6.46
N GLY A 116 17.90 -6.64 6.58
CA GLY A 116 19.11 -7.01 5.84
C GLY A 116 18.84 -7.11 4.32
N THR A 117 19.80 -6.91 3.42
CA THR A 117 21.26 -6.94 3.54
C THR A 117 21.92 -5.83 2.71
N LYS A 118 22.99 -5.21 3.23
CA LYS A 118 23.92 -4.44 2.40
C LYS A 118 24.63 -5.42 1.46
N ARG A 119 24.32 -5.41 0.17
CA ARG A 119 25.22 -5.99 -0.84
C ARG A 119 26.18 -4.88 -1.29
N GLN A 120 27.35 -4.79 -0.64
CA GLN A 120 28.46 -4.05 -1.22
C GLN A 120 28.94 -4.83 -2.44
N TYR A 121 28.75 -4.27 -3.63
CA TYR A 121 29.50 -4.73 -4.79
C TYR A 121 30.96 -4.34 -4.59
N HIS A 122 31.80 -5.28 -4.14
CA HIS A 122 33.22 -5.20 -4.44
C HIS A 122 33.37 -5.45 -5.94
N LYS A 123 33.54 -4.38 -6.71
CA LYS A 123 34.06 -4.48 -8.07
C LYS A 123 35.46 -5.09 -7.92
N LYS A 124 35.67 -6.33 -8.36
CA LYS A 124 37.02 -6.87 -8.53
C LYS A 124 37.68 -6.01 -9.62
N GLU A 125 38.57 -5.12 -9.22
CA GLU A 125 39.61 -4.63 -10.11
C GLU A 125 40.45 -5.85 -10.50
N ASN A 126 40.33 -6.26 -11.77
CA ASN A 126 41.30 -7.16 -12.36
C ASN A 126 42.56 -6.35 -12.62
N ASP A 127 43.40 -6.30 -11.59
CA ASP A 127 44.79 -5.88 -11.70
C ASP A 127 45.60 -7.09 -12.20
N THR A 128 45.63 -7.26 -13.52
CA THR A 128 46.70 -8.02 -14.19
C THR A 128 47.59 -7.03 -14.90
N GLY A 129 48.53 -6.47 -14.14
CA GLY A 129 49.70 -5.81 -14.68
C GLY A 129 50.54 -6.79 -15.50
N GLN A 130 50.76 -6.42 -16.76
CA GLN A 130 52.01 -6.48 -17.53
C GLN A 130 52.89 -7.75 -17.48
N ALA A 131 53.12 -8.33 -18.67
CA ALA A 131 54.47 -8.69 -19.11
C ALA A 131 54.56 -8.76 -20.65
N LEU A 132 55.30 -7.80 -21.21
CA LEU A 132 56.36 -7.94 -22.22
C LEU A 132 56.16 -8.97 -23.36
N ASN A 133 56.02 -8.46 -24.59
CA ASN A 133 56.96 -8.69 -25.72
C ASN A 133 56.84 -7.54 -26.71
#